data_AF-A0A0G3H012-F1
#
_entry.id   AF-A0A0G3H012-F1
#
_cell.length_a   1.000
_cell.length_b   1.000
_cell.length_c   1.000
_cell.angle_alpha   90.00
_cell.angle_beta   90.00
_cell.angle_gamma   90.00
#
_symmetry.space_group_name_H-M   'P 1'
#
loop_
_entity.id
_entity.type
_entity.pdbx_description
1 polymer ?
#
loop_
_entity_poly.entity_id
_entity_poly.type
_entity_poly.pdbx_seq_one_letter_code
_entity_poly.pdbx_strand_id
1 'polypeptide(L)'
;MHDGIDIQWQESRPTIGETASCDDLHVFLYELVDKELTEADCAKLELHLAQCPDCAEMVAAETELRDVLKKCTTSPAPASLRSKIAQVIAETEFP
;
A
#
# COMPACT_ATOMS: atom_id res chain seq x y z
N MET A 1 19.81 -21.73 12.54
CA MET A 1 18.35 -21.88 12.71
C MET A 1 17.67 -20.52 12.51
N HIS A 2 17.91 -19.89 11.36
CA HIS A 2 16.99 -18.93 10.76
C HIS A 2 16.79 -19.49 9.37
N ASP A 3 15.87 -20.45 9.29
CA ASP A 3 15.43 -21.02 8.03
C ASP A 3 14.74 -19.93 7.22
N GLY A 4 15.02 -19.97 5.92
CA GLY A 4 14.89 -18.85 4.99
C GLY A 4 13.54 -18.15 5.00
N ILE A 5 13.61 -16.84 4.80
CA ILE A 5 12.54 -16.14 4.08
C ILE A 5 12.67 -16.64 2.64
N ASP A 6 11.96 -17.72 2.35
CA ASP A 6 11.77 -18.23 1.00
C ASP A 6 11.00 -17.18 0.19
N ILE A 7 11.74 -16.38 -0.58
CA ILE A 7 11.22 -15.33 -1.47
C ILE A 7 10.67 -15.95 -2.78
N GLN A 8 9.84 -16.98 -2.66
CA GLN A 8 8.96 -17.45 -3.75
C GLN A 8 7.66 -16.61 -3.86
N TRP A 9 7.63 -15.42 -3.26
CA TRP A 9 6.40 -14.65 -2.94
C TRP A 9 5.69 -13.95 -4.11
N GLN A 10 6.01 -14.20 -5.38
CA GLN A 10 5.33 -13.50 -6.51
C GLN A 10 4.51 -14.38 -7.45
N GLU A 11 4.78 -15.70 -7.56
CA GLU A 11 4.17 -16.53 -8.61
C GLU A 11 2.75 -17.00 -8.30
N SER A 12 2.16 -16.60 -7.16
CA SER A 12 0.81 -17.01 -6.76
C SER A 12 0.07 -15.90 -6.00
N ARG A 13 0.26 -14.63 -6.40
CA ARG A 13 -0.53 -13.55 -5.82
C ARG A 13 -2.01 -13.77 -6.16
N PRO A 14 -2.90 -13.89 -5.15
CA PRO A 14 -4.32 -14.06 -5.41
C PRO A 14 -4.89 -12.79 -6.05
N THR A 15 -6.09 -12.90 -6.62
CA THR A 15 -6.86 -11.74 -7.13
C THR A 15 -8.04 -11.48 -6.21
N ILE A 16 -8.45 -10.23 -6.08
CA ILE A 16 -9.67 -9.88 -5.32
C ILE A 16 -10.89 -10.41 -6.08
N GLY A 17 -11.64 -11.31 -5.44
CA GLY A 17 -12.86 -11.89 -6.00
C GLY A 17 -13.94 -10.83 -6.31
N GLU A 18 -14.92 -11.19 -7.13
CA GLU A 18 -16.06 -10.30 -7.48
C GLU A 18 -16.78 -9.75 -6.24
N THR A 19 -16.92 -10.60 -5.22
CA THR A 19 -17.37 -10.23 -3.88
C THR A 19 -16.21 -10.41 -2.92
N ALA A 20 -15.59 -9.30 -2.49
CA ALA A 20 -14.45 -9.36 -1.59
C ALA A 20 -14.80 -9.97 -0.23
N SER A 21 -13.93 -10.87 0.23
CA SER A 21 -13.99 -11.55 1.52
C SER A 21 -13.01 -10.93 2.53
N CYS A 22 -13.09 -11.35 3.80
CA CYS A 22 -12.12 -10.93 4.81
C CYS A 22 -10.70 -11.37 4.43
N ASP A 23 -10.54 -12.56 3.84
CA ASP A 23 -9.24 -13.06 3.40
C ASP A 23 -8.66 -12.19 2.26
N ASP A 24 -9.50 -11.76 1.31
CA ASP A 24 -9.09 -10.80 0.29
C ASP A 24 -8.63 -9.49 0.94
N LEU A 25 -9.41 -8.93 1.87
CA LEU A 25 -8.98 -7.72 2.54
C LEU A 25 -7.67 -7.89 3.30
N HIS A 26 -7.47 -8.99 4.02
CA HIS A 26 -6.24 -9.22 4.79
C HIS A 26 -5.01 -9.31 3.87
N VAL A 27 -5.14 -9.90 2.69
CA VAL A 27 -4.05 -9.95 1.71
C VAL A 27 -3.75 -8.58 1.12
N PHE A 28 -4.79 -7.80 0.83
CA PHE A 28 -4.70 -6.54 0.09
C PHE A 28 -4.73 -5.28 0.98
N LEU A 29 -4.77 -5.44 2.31
CA LEU A 29 -4.92 -4.37 3.29
C LEU A 29 -3.92 -3.24 3.06
N TYR A 30 -2.64 -3.60 2.95
CA TYR A 30 -1.58 -2.59 2.85
C TYR A 30 -1.66 -1.82 1.53
N GLU A 31 -1.95 -2.52 0.43
CA GLU A 31 -2.09 -1.91 -0.90
C GLU A 31 -3.32 -1.00 -0.99
N LEU A 32 -4.42 -1.37 -0.32
CA LEU A 32 -5.60 -0.53 -0.19
C LEU A 32 -5.25 0.78 0.54
N VAL A 33 -4.56 0.69 1.68
CA VAL A 33 -4.22 1.87 2.49
C VAL A 33 -3.15 2.74 1.80
N ASP A 34 -2.23 2.13 1.05
CA ASP A 34 -1.21 2.83 0.26
C ASP A 34 -1.74 3.38 -1.08
N LYS A 35 -2.99 3.06 -1.43
CA LYS A 35 -3.64 3.43 -2.71
C LYS A 35 -2.93 2.86 -3.94
N GLU A 36 -2.45 1.63 -3.83
CA GLU A 36 -1.75 0.90 -4.89
C GLU A 36 -2.67 -0.08 -5.65
N LEU A 37 -3.97 -0.07 -5.34
CA LEU A 37 -4.98 -0.88 -6.02
C LEU A 37 -5.65 -0.13 -7.16
N THR A 38 -6.23 -0.89 -8.10
CA THR A 38 -7.10 -0.33 -9.14
C THR A 38 -8.39 0.20 -8.53
N GLU A 39 -9.02 1.19 -9.17
CA GLU A 39 -10.31 1.74 -8.69
C GLU A 39 -11.40 0.66 -8.56
N ALA A 40 -11.40 -0.32 -9.48
CA ALA A 40 -12.33 -1.43 -9.45
C ALA A 40 -12.12 -2.34 -8.22
N ASP A 41 -10.87 -2.60 -7.87
CA ASP A 41 -10.53 -3.43 -6.71
C ASP A 41 -10.76 -2.70 -5.38
N CYS A 42 -10.48 -1.39 -5.33
CA CYS A 42 -10.87 -0.54 -4.21
C CYS A 42 -12.37 -0.62 -3.96
N ALA A 43 -13.21 -0.48 -5.00
CA ALA A 43 -14.67 -0.51 -4.86
C ALA A 43 -15.18 -1.84 -4.28
N LYS A 44 -14.58 -2.98 -4.67
CA LYS A 44 -14.94 -4.30 -4.12
C LYS A 44 -14.60 -4.39 -2.62
N LEU A 45 -13.42 -3.94 -2.23
CA LEU A 45 -13.00 -3.94 -0.82
C LEU A 45 -13.82 -2.96 0.01
N GLU A 46 -14.13 -1.76 -0.51
CA GLU A 46 -14.99 -0.78 0.15
C GLU A 46 -16.40 -1.33 0.41
N LEU A 47 -16.97 -2.08 -0.54
CA LEU A 47 -18.24 -2.78 -0.34
C LEU A 47 -18.15 -3.83 0.77
N HIS A 48 -17.02 -4.52 0.90
CA HIS A 48 -16.78 -5.44 2.02
C HIS A 48 -16.68 -4.69 3.35
N LEU A 49 -15.92 -3.59 3.41
CA LEU A 49 -15.77 -2.77 4.63
C LEU A 49 -17.11 -2.21 5.12
N ALA A 50 -18.02 -1.86 4.22
CA ALA A 50 -19.37 -1.41 4.58
C ALA A 50 -20.21 -2.48 5.30
N GLN A 51 -19.86 -3.76 5.15
CA GLN A 51 -20.60 -4.90 5.69
C GLN A 51 -19.86 -5.62 6.83
N CYS A 52 -18.57 -5.32 7.03
CA CYS A 52 -17.70 -6.00 8.00
C CYS A 52 -17.01 -4.98 8.94
N PRO A 53 -17.56 -4.72 10.14
CA PRO A 53 -17.00 -3.77 11.10
C PRO A 53 -15.57 -4.10 11.55
N ASP A 54 -15.26 -5.38 11.76
CA ASP A 54 -13.94 -5.82 12.21
C ASP A 54 -12.84 -5.46 11.17
N CYS A 55 -13.17 -5.65 9.90
CA CYS A 55 -12.32 -5.30 8.78
C CYS A 55 -12.18 -3.77 8.61
N ALA A 56 -13.26 -3.01 8.83
CA ALA A 56 -13.23 -1.56 8.84
C ALA A 56 -12.35 -0.99 9.97
N GLU A 57 -12.39 -1.60 11.16
CA GLU A 57 -11.53 -1.23 12.30
C GLU A 57 -10.05 -1.48 11.97
N MET A 58 -9.73 -2.61 11.33
CA MET A 58 -8.36 -2.93 10.91
C MET A 58 -7.81 -1.90 9.91
N VAL A 59 -8.60 -1.53 8.90
CA VAL A 59 -8.20 -0.49 7.92
C VAL A 59 -8.02 0.87 8.60
N ALA A 60 -8.89 1.23 9.54
CA ALA A 60 -8.79 2.48 10.28
C ALA A 60 -7.50 2.53 11.14
N ALA A 61 -7.21 1.46 11.87
CA ALA A 61 -6.00 1.35 12.69
C ALA A 61 -4.71 1.46 11.84
N GLU A 62 -4.66 0.76 10.70
CA GLU A 62 -3.52 0.82 9.79
C GLU A 62 -3.35 2.22 9.17
N THR A 63 -4.46 2.87 8.82
CA THR A 63 -4.44 4.26 8.31
C THR A 63 -3.91 5.24 9.36
N GLU A 64 -4.38 5.12 10.60
CA GLU A 64 -3.92 5.95 11.71
C GLU A 64 -2.42 5.75 11.99
N LEU A 65 -1.95 4.51 11.98
CA LEU A 65 -0.53 4.18 12.13
C LEU A 65 0.32 4.88 11.07
N ARG A 66 -0.06 4.79 9.79
CA ARG A 66 0.67 5.47 8.70
C ARG A 66 0.66 6.98 8.84
N ASP A 67 -0.43 7.57 9.29
CA ASP A 67 -0.50 9.01 9.53
C ASP A 67 0.39 9.46 10.69
N VAL A 68 0.54 8.64 11.73
CA VAL A 68 1.55 8.87 12.78
C VAL A 68 2.96 8.77 12.20
N LEU A 69 3.26 7.74 11.41
CA LEU A 69 4.59 7.56 10.80
C LEU A 69 4.98 8.73 9.90
N LYS A 70 4.06 9.22 9.05
CA LYS A 70 4.28 10.40 8.19
C LYS A 70 4.64 11.65 9.00
N LYS A 71 4.05 11.82 10.19
CA LYS A 71 4.35 12.96 11.07
C LYS A 71 5.71 12.83 11.74
N CYS A 72 6.27 11.63 11.90
CA CYS A 72 7.59 11.42 12.47
C CYS A 72 8.72 11.75 11.49
N THR A 73 8.49 11.61 10.18
CA THR A 73 9.47 11.92 9.12
C THR A 73 9.48 13.42 8.80
N THR A 74 9.94 14.25 9.75
CA THR A 74 9.94 15.72 9.62
C THR A 74 11.22 16.31 9.03
N SER A 75 12.26 15.50 8.81
CA SER A 75 13.51 16.03 8.26
C SER A 75 13.39 16.21 6.74
N PRO A 76 13.53 17.44 6.22
CA PRO A 76 13.56 17.64 4.78
C PRO A 76 14.72 16.85 4.17
N ALA A 77 14.48 16.23 3.01
CA ALA A 77 15.54 15.53 2.28
C ALA A 77 16.79 16.43 2.14
N PRO A 78 18.02 15.90 2.16
CA PRO A 78 19.21 16.72 1.95
C PRO A 78 19.15 17.48 0.62
N ALA A 79 19.59 18.74 0.60
CA ALA A 79 19.55 19.57 -0.62
C ALA A 79 20.30 18.91 -1.79
N SER A 80 21.41 18.24 -1.50
CA SER A 80 22.19 17.48 -2.48
C SER A 80 21.38 16.36 -3.15
N LEU A 81 20.50 15.68 -2.40
CA LEU A 81 19.63 14.64 -2.96
C LEU A 81 18.55 15.25 -3.84
N ARG A 82 17.91 16.34 -3.40
CA ARG A 82 16.91 17.06 -4.21
C ARG A 82 17.49 17.56 -5.54
N SER A 83 18.68 18.17 -5.51
CA SER A 83 19.35 18.66 -6.73
C SER A 83 19.63 17.54 -7.71
N LYS A 84 20.10 16.38 -7.22
CA LYS A 84 20.34 15.20 -8.07
C LYS A 84 19.04 14.68 -8.69
N ILE A 85 17.97 14.54 -7.90
CA ILE A 85 16.66 14.08 -8.41
C ILE A 85 16.13 15.04 -9.48
N ALA A 86 16.19 16.35 -9.23
CA ALA A 86 15.73 17.36 -10.20
C ALA A 86 16.50 17.29 -11.53
N GLN A 87 17.81 17.06 -11.48
CA GLN A 87 18.63 16.86 -12.68
C GLN A 87 18.20 15.61 -13.45
N VAL A 88 18.03 14.47 -12.78
CA VAL A 88 17.60 13.22 -13.43
C VAL A 88 16.24 13.39 -14.08
N ILE A 89 15.27 13.98 -13.38
CA ILE A 89 13.92 14.21 -13.93
C ILE A 89 14.01 15.04 -15.22
N ALA A 90 14.75 16.15 -15.20
CA ALA A 90 14.93 17.02 -16.36
C ALA A 90 15.64 16.33 -17.56
N GLU A 91 16.52 15.37 -17.29
CA GLU A 91 17.18 14.58 -18.34
C GLU A 91 16.30 13.45 -18.89
N THR A 92 15.33 12.96 -18.11
CA THR A 92 14.44 11.84 -18.45
C THR A 92 13.07 12.25 -19.02
N GLU A 93 12.80 13.54 -19.23
CA GLU A 93 11.59 13.97 -19.95
C GLU A 93 11.63 13.42 -21.39
N PHE A 94 10.96 12.28 -21.58
CA PHE A 94 10.75 11.64 -22.87
C PHE A 94 9.87 12.59 -23.71
N PRO A 95 10.25 12.94 -24.96
CA PRO A 95 9.45 13.81 -25.83
C PRO A 95 8.09 13.23 -26.19
#